data_AF-A0A1N7J2R6-F1
#
_entry.id   AF-A0A1N7J2R6-F1
#
_cell.length_a   1.000
_cell.length_b   1.000
_cell.length_c   1.000
_cell.angle_alpha   90.00
_cell.angle_beta   90.00
_cell.angle_gamma   90.00
#
_symmetry.space_group_name_H-M   'P 1'
#
loop_
_entity.id
_entity.type
_entity.pdbx_description
1 polymer ?
#
loop_
_entity_poly.entity_id
_entity_poly.type
_entity_poly.pdbx_seq_one_letter_code
_entity_poly.pdbx_strand_id
1 'polypeptide(L)'
;MNSRSLYGAALGFALLSFAVILLRYDAVPAEIPVHIGPDGEVDGWVPKSLPAATFGAWYSLLLVALIYFAIPRPGIAYRRIPVSPTSDVPFSDTAADKAAALLRVSDRSLAWIAVALVVPMCLLQFTFTFPGLASYRTASGVLIGVSLFAAVIYTFVLLSRWPKQMEEMPTDDDERTRQKHFGAGAGMGFYNEPDDPMVTWVSPFNQGKVDLNWAHAPVKQYALVVLVLLVAVCVVPFLAL
;
A
#
# COMPACT_ATOMS: atom_id res chain seq x y z
N MET A 1 8.86 -11.68 11.02
CA MET A 1 7.59 -10.92 11.08
C MET A 1 6.81 -11.18 9.80
N ASN A 2 5.48 -11.32 9.88
CA ASN A 2 4.62 -11.38 8.68
C ASN A 2 4.13 -9.96 8.32
N SER A 3 3.54 -9.76 7.14
CA SER A 3 3.09 -8.42 6.71
C SER A 3 2.03 -7.83 7.67
N ARG A 4 1.13 -8.68 8.19
CA ARG A 4 0.10 -8.26 9.15
C ARG A 4 0.70 -7.62 10.41
N SER A 5 1.78 -8.18 10.95
CA SER A 5 2.47 -7.62 12.12
C SER A 5 3.12 -6.26 11.83
N LEU A 6 3.59 -6.03 10.59
CA LEU A 6 4.17 -4.75 10.20
C LEU A 6 3.08 -3.67 10.06
N TYR A 7 1.98 -3.99 9.37
CA TYR A 7 0.82 -3.09 9.33
C TYR A 7 0.26 -2.81 10.72
N GLY A 8 0.17 -3.84 11.58
CA GLY A 8 -0.24 -3.69 12.97
C GLY A 8 0.70 -2.79 13.77
N ALA A 9 2.01 -2.86 13.54
CA ALA A 9 2.99 -1.97 14.17
C ALA A 9 2.81 -0.51 13.70
N ALA A 10 2.65 -0.28 12.39
CA ALA A 10 2.38 1.06 11.85
C ALA A 10 1.08 1.65 12.40
N LEU A 11 0.00 0.84 12.40
CA LEU A 11 -1.30 1.21 12.96
C LEU A 11 -1.19 1.52 14.46
N GLY A 12 -0.55 0.65 15.24
CA GLY A 12 -0.36 0.82 16.67
C GLY A 12 0.43 2.08 17.00
N PHE A 13 1.46 2.40 16.22
CA PHE A 13 2.25 3.61 16.40
C PHE A 13 1.42 4.87 16.12
N ALA A 14 0.65 4.89 15.02
CA ALA A 14 -0.22 6.03 14.70
C ALA A 14 -1.29 6.25 15.77
N LEU A 15 -1.93 5.18 16.26
CA LEU A 15 -2.92 5.24 17.35
C LEU A 15 -2.28 5.71 18.67
N LEU A 16 -1.09 5.22 18.99
CA LEU A 16 -0.35 5.66 20.18
C LEU A 16 0.00 7.15 20.08
N SER A 17 0.48 7.62 18.93
CA SER A 17 0.78 9.04 18.71
C SER A 17 -0.46 9.91 18.86
N PHE A 18 -1.60 9.48 18.31
CA PHE A 18 -2.87 10.15 18.51
C PHE A 18 -3.23 10.25 19.99
N ALA A 19 -3.15 9.14 20.74
CA ALA A 19 -3.47 9.10 22.16
C ALA A 19 -2.54 9.99 23.00
N VAL A 20 -1.24 9.99 22.71
CA VAL A 20 -0.26 10.84 23.41
C VAL A 20 -0.57 12.32 23.21
N ILE A 21 -0.90 12.75 21.98
CA ILE A 21 -1.26 14.13 21.70
C ILE A 21 -2.56 14.51 22.41
N LEU A 22 -3.57 13.64 22.38
CA LEU A 22 -4.85 13.87 23.03
C LEU A 22 -4.69 14.00 24.56
N LEU A 23 -3.90 13.14 25.19
CA LEU A 23 -3.62 13.19 26.64
C LEU A 23 -2.77 14.40 27.06
N ARG A 24 -2.09 15.03 26.11
CA ARG A 24 -1.22 16.20 26.32
C ARG A 24 -1.74 17.43 25.57
N TYR A 25 -3.03 17.43 25.23
CA TYR A 25 -3.60 18.44 24.33
C TYR A 25 -3.48 19.85 24.91
N ASP A 26 -3.52 20.01 26.23
CA ASP A 26 -3.32 21.29 26.91
C ASP A 26 -1.94 21.91 26.64
N ALA A 27 -0.90 21.08 26.44
CA ALA A 27 0.46 21.52 26.14
C ALA A 27 0.68 21.92 24.67
N VAL A 28 -0.30 21.69 23.80
CA VAL A 28 -0.24 22.10 22.39
C VAL A 28 -0.37 23.63 22.29
N PRO A 29 0.52 24.32 21.56
CA PRO A 29 0.51 25.76 21.42
C PRO A 29 -0.77 26.27 20.73
N ALA A 30 -1.06 27.57 20.90
CA ALA A 30 -2.22 28.22 20.30
C ALA A 30 -2.18 28.23 18.76
N GLU A 31 -0.98 28.22 18.19
CA GLU A 31 -0.74 28.10 16.75
C GLU A 31 0.11 26.86 16.48
N ILE A 32 -0.27 26.12 15.44
CA ILE A 32 0.38 24.87 15.05
C ILE A 32 1.02 25.07 13.68
N PRO A 33 2.30 24.74 13.53
CA PRO A 33 2.99 24.81 12.25
C PRO A 33 2.49 23.69 11.32
N VAL A 34 2.16 24.02 10.07
CA VAL A 34 1.60 23.08 9.08
C VAL A 34 2.36 22.99 7.77
N HIS A 35 3.22 23.96 7.49
CA HIS A 35 4.04 23.98 6.28
C HIS A 35 5.49 24.34 6.63
N ILE A 36 6.42 23.72 5.91
CA ILE A 36 7.84 24.04 5.96
C ILE A 36 8.22 24.53 4.55
N GLY A 37 8.78 25.73 4.49
CA GLY A 37 9.27 26.33 3.26
C GLY A 37 10.51 25.62 2.68
N PRO A 38 10.92 25.98 1.46
CA PRO A 38 12.10 25.39 0.81
C PRO A 38 13.42 25.61 1.57
N ASP A 39 13.47 26.61 2.44
CA ASP A 39 14.59 26.95 3.31
C ASP A 39 14.64 26.11 4.60
N GLY A 40 13.64 25.26 4.84
CA GLY A 40 13.53 24.42 6.03
C GLY A 40 12.89 25.10 7.23
N GLU A 41 12.45 26.35 7.08
CA GLU A 41 11.76 27.11 8.11
C GLU A 41 10.24 26.96 8.02
N VAL A 42 9.55 27.21 9.13
CA VAL A 42 8.08 27.20 9.12
C VAL A 42 7.57 28.53 8.57
N ASP A 43 6.79 28.46 7.49
CA ASP A 43 6.17 29.59 6.81
C ASP A 43 4.63 29.53 6.85
N GLY A 44 4.03 28.47 7.41
CA GLY A 44 2.58 28.28 7.51
C GLY A 44 2.12 27.79 8.88
N TRP A 45 1.08 28.45 9.40
CA TRP A 45 0.51 28.20 10.73
C TRP A 45 -1.02 28.13 10.68
N VAL A 46 -1.62 27.33 11.57
CA VAL A 46 -3.07 27.27 11.77
C VAL A 46 -3.42 27.38 13.25
N PRO A 47 -4.63 27.88 13.61
CA PRO A 47 -5.09 27.87 14.99
C PRO A 47 -5.16 26.46 15.57
N LYS A 48 -4.92 26.33 16.88
CA LYS A 48 -5.03 25.09 17.62
C LYS A 48 -6.40 24.46 17.42
N SER A 49 -6.39 23.26 16.86
CA SER A 49 -7.55 22.39 16.72
C SER A 49 -7.12 20.94 16.90
N LEU A 50 -8.05 20.06 17.26
CA LEU A 50 -7.72 18.63 17.41
C LEU A 50 -7.24 18.03 16.07
N PRO A 51 -7.88 18.30 14.92
CA PRO A 51 -7.40 17.83 13.62
C PRO A 51 -5.99 18.29 13.27
N ALA A 52 -5.65 19.57 13.53
CA ALA A 52 -4.31 20.10 13.26
C ALA A 52 -3.25 19.50 14.19
N ALA A 53 -3.55 19.41 15.49
CA ALA A 53 -2.61 18.84 16.48
C ALA A 53 -2.34 17.35 16.23
N THR A 54 -3.29 16.62 15.66
CA THR A 54 -3.18 15.18 15.41
C THR A 54 -2.98 14.83 13.95
N PHE A 55 -2.70 15.81 13.07
CA PHE A 55 -2.61 15.64 11.62
C PHE A 55 -1.78 14.43 11.19
N GLY A 56 -0.50 14.42 11.56
CA GLY A 56 0.39 13.32 11.22
C GLY A 56 -0.01 11.96 11.80
N ALA A 57 -0.83 11.92 12.85
CA ALA A 57 -1.36 10.66 13.40
C ALA A 57 -2.56 10.15 12.60
N TRP A 58 -3.62 10.95 12.44
CA TRP A 58 -4.81 10.49 11.71
C TRP A 58 -4.56 10.36 10.20
N TYR A 59 -3.72 11.23 9.62
CA TYR A 59 -3.34 11.11 8.21
C TYR A 59 -2.51 9.84 7.97
N SER A 60 -1.64 9.47 8.92
CA SER A 60 -0.93 8.19 8.87
C SER A 60 -1.88 7.00 8.91
N LEU A 61 -3.01 7.07 9.62
CA LEU A 61 -4.02 6.01 9.60
C LEU A 61 -4.62 5.83 8.20
N LEU A 62 -4.94 6.95 7.51
CA LEU A 62 -5.44 6.91 6.13
C LEU A 62 -4.38 6.34 5.18
N LEU A 63 -3.12 6.73 5.33
CA LEU A 63 -2.01 6.19 4.53
C LEU A 63 -1.81 4.69 4.78
N VAL A 64 -1.83 4.22 6.03
CA VAL A 64 -1.76 2.78 6.34
C VAL A 64 -2.90 2.04 5.68
N ALA A 65 -4.12 2.56 5.75
CA ALA A 65 -5.27 1.94 5.11
C ALA A 65 -5.10 1.88 3.59
N LEU A 66 -4.72 2.99 2.95
CA LEU A 66 -4.46 3.03 1.51
C LEU A 66 -3.37 2.03 1.12
N ILE A 67 -2.23 2.02 1.80
CA ILE A 67 -1.11 1.10 1.49
C ILE A 67 -1.52 -0.36 1.71
N TYR A 68 -2.28 -0.64 2.78
CA TYR A 68 -2.81 -1.97 3.03
C TYR A 68 -3.73 -2.41 1.87
N PHE A 69 -4.65 -1.56 1.41
CA PHE A 69 -5.55 -1.92 0.33
C PHE A 69 -4.96 -1.72 -1.07
N ALA A 70 -3.78 -1.12 -1.22
CA ALA A 70 -3.20 -0.76 -2.51
C ALA A 70 -2.95 -1.97 -3.42
N ILE A 71 -2.79 -3.16 -2.87
CA ILE A 71 -2.72 -4.40 -3.64
C ILE A 71 -3.78 -5.41 -3.17
N PRO A 72 -4.25 -6.29 -4.06
CA PRO A 72 -5.12 -7.37 -3.68
C PRO A 72 -4.44 -8.33 -2.70
N ARG A 73 -5.23 -8.98 -1.85
CA ARG A 73 -4.73 -10.01 -0.94
C ARG A 73 -4.36 -11.27 -1.74
N PRO A 74 -3.26 -11.98 -1.42
CA PRO A 74 -2.81 -13.16 -2.17
C PRO A 74 -3.90 -14.22 -2.41
N GLY A 75 -4.84 -14.37 -1.47
CA GLY A 75 -5.96 -15.29 -1.59
C GLY A 75 -6.90 -15.02 -2.77
N ILE A 76 -6.87 -13.81 -3.35
CA ILE A 76 -7.68 -13.48 -4.52
C ILE A 76 -7.29 -14.35 -5.74
N ALA A 77 -6.02 -14.76 -5.86
CA ALA A 77 -5.53 -15.56 -6.99
C ALA A 77 -6.19 -16.95 -7.06
N TYR A 78 -6.61 -17.49 -5.93
CA TYR A 78 -7.28 -18.79 -5.84
C TYR A 78 -8.81 -18.69 -6.00
N ARG A 79 -9.35 -17.49 -6.23
CA ARG A 79 -10.79 -17.30 -6.37
C ARG A 79 -11.23 -17.76 -7.76
N ARG A 80 -11.90 -18.90 -7.82
CA ARG A 80 -12.52 -19.43 -9.03
C ARG A 80 -13.88 -18.79 -9.27
N ILE A 81 -14.04 -18.15 -10.41
CA ILE A 81 -15.31 -17.57 -10.85
C ILE A 81 -16.05 -18.62 -11.71
N PRO A 82 -17.35 -18.87 -11.45
CA PRO A 82 -18.17 -19.65 -12.37
C PRO A 82 -18.27 -18.92 -13.71
N VAL A 83 -17.88 -19.61 -14.78
CA VAL A 83 -17.92 -19.11 -16.17
C VAL A 83 -18.74 -20.07 -17.04
N SER A 84 -18.92 -19.73 -18.32
CA SER A 84 -19.63 -20.62 -19.24
C SER A 84 -19.02 -22.03 -19.22
N PRO A 85 -19.84 -23.11 -19.20
CA PRO A 85 -19.36 -24.48 -19.35
C PRO A 85 -18.63 -24.72 -20.68
N THR A 86 -18.81 -23.85 -21.67
CA THR A 86 -18.15 -23.89 -22.97
C THR A 86 -16.92 -22.98 -23.05
N SER A 87 -16.45 -22.42 -21.94
CA SER A 87 -15.23 -21.59 -21.93
C SER A 87 -14.01 -22.44 -22.25
N ASP A 88 -13.21 -21.98 -23.21
CA ASP A 88 -11.93 -22.59 -23.58
C ASP A 88 -10.77 -22.17 -22.65
N VAL A 89 -11.04 -21.32 -21.66
CA VAL A 89 -10.03 -20.78 -20.73
C VAL A 89 -10.04 -21.58 -19.43
N PRO A 90 -9.03 -22.44 -19.18
CA PRO A 90 -8.99 -23.21 -17.94
C PRO A 90 -8.59 -22.34 -16.75
N PHE A 91 -8.96 -22.78 -15.55
CA PHE A 91 -8.34 -22.30 -14.32
C PHE A 91 -7.01 -23.03 -14.13
N SER A 92 -5.92 -22.32 -13.88
CA SER A 92 -4.61 -22.93 -13.62
C SER A 92 -4.20 -22.69 -12.17
N ASP A 93 -3.96 -23.78 -11.44
CA ASP A 93 -3.45 -23.74 -10.07
C ASP A 93 -2.03 -23.14 -10.04
N THR A 94 -1.17 -23.49 -11.02
CA THR A 94 0.18 -22.90 -11.11
C THR A 94 0.14 -21.40 -11.35
N ALA A 95 -0.75 -20.92 -12.21
CA ALA A 95 -0.92 -19.48 -12.44
C ALA A 95 -1.41 -18.76 -11.18
N ALA A 96 -2.31 -19.39 -10.42
CA ALA A 96 -2.79 -18.89 -9.14
C ALA A 96 -1.66 -18.82 -8.11
N ASP A 97 -0.82 -19.86 -8.01
CA ASP A 97 0.33 -19.91 -7.11
C ASP A 97 1.36 -18.82 -7.41
N LYS A 98 1.70 -18.62 -8.69
CA LYS A 98 2.59 -17.54 -9.13
C LYS A 98 2.03 -16.16 -8.78
N ALA A 99 0.75 -15.92 -9.07
CA ALA A 99 0.12 -14.65 -8.74
C ALA A 99 0.05 -14.41 -7.23
N ALA A 100 -0.31 -15.43 -6.45
CA ALA A 100 -0.30 -15.35 -4.99
C ALA A 100 1.12 -15.10 -4.44
N ALA A 101 2.15 -15.72 -5.01
CA ALA A 101 3.53 -15.51 -4.62
C ALA A 101 4.00 -14.08 -4.88
N LEU A 102 3.73 -13.54 -6.07
CA LEU A 102 4.06 -12.15 -6.40
C LEU A 102 3.30 -11.17 -5.49
N LEU A 103 2.00 -11.39 -5.27
CA LEU A 103 1.19 -10.59 -4.35
C LEU A 103 1.73 -10.64 -2.90
N ARG A 104 2.25 -11.79 -2.44
CA ARG A 104 2.91 -11.91 -1.13
C ARG A 104 4.19 -11.07 -1.05
N VAL A 105 4.99 -11.08 -2.11
CA VAL A 105 6.20 -10.24 -2.21
C VAL A 105 5.82 -8.76 -2.18
N SER A 106 4.85 -8.34 -3.00
CA SER A 106 4.36 -6.96 -3.02
C SER A 106 3.76 -6.53 -1.67
N ASP A 107 2.97 -7.39 -1.01
CA ASP A 107 2.39 -7.10 0.31
C ASP A 107 3.46 -6.91 1.37
N ARG A 108 4.51 -7.72 1.29
CA ARG A 108 5.65 -7.62 2.21
C ARG A 108 6.40 -6.31 2.02
N SER A 109 6.63 -5.90 0.79
CA SER A 109 7.25 -4.63 0.43
C SER A 109 6.44 -3.43 0.93
N LEU A 110 5.14 -3.41 0.64
CA LEU A 110 4.24 -2.34 1.06
C LEU A 110 4.10 -2.27 2.58
N ALA A 111 4.14 -3.40 3.29
CA ALA A 111 4.10 -3.41 4.75
C ALA A 111 5.34 -2.75 5.39
N TRP A 112 6.53 -2.91 4.79
CA TRP A 112 7.72 -2.19 5.24
C TRP A 112 7.68 -0.71 4.87
N ILE A 113 7.19 -0.37 3.67
CA ILE A 113 6.96 1.03 3.27
C ILE A 113 6.00 1.70 4.25
N ALA A 114 4.93 1.04 4.67
CA ALA A 114 3.98 1.56 5.65
C ALA A 114 4.68 1.90 6.98
N VAL A 115 5.50 1.00 7.52
CA VAL A 115 6.26 1.27 8.76
C VAL A 115 7.26 2.41 8.57
N ALA A 116 8.03 2.38 7.48
CA ALA A 116 9.03 3.38 7.15
C ALA A 116 8.43 4.78 6.91
N LEU A 117 7.18 4.86 6.47
CA LEU A 117 6.49 6.13 6.30
C LEU A 117 5.86 6.61 7.61
N VAL A 118 5.04 5.76 8.23
CA VAL A 118 4.13 6.14 9.32
C VAL A 118 4.86 6.48 10.61
N VAL A 119 5.83 5.65 11.01
CA VAL A 119 6.54 5.84 12.27
C VAL A 119 7.25 7.21 12.29
N PRO A 120 8.12 7.53 11.32
CA PRO A 120 8.79 8.83 11.33
C PRO A 120 7.88 10.01 10.98
N MET A 121 6.78 9.84 10.22
CA MET A 121 5.77 10.89 10.08
C MET A 121 5.09 11.23 11.42
N CYS A 122 4.74 10.24 12.21
CA CYS A 122 4.18 10.44 13.54
C CYS A 122 5.20 11.08 14.51
N LEU A 123 6.49 10.74 14.40
CA LEU A 123 7.56 11.40 15.16
C LEU A 123 7.73 12.86 14.74
N LEU A 124 7.71 13.14 13.43
CA LEU A 124 7.76 14.49 12.90
C LEU A 124 6.60 15.34 13.41
N GLN A 125 5.38 14.79 13.50
CA GLN A 125 4.21 15.47 14.08
C GLN A 125 4.48 15.97 15.51
N PHE A 126 5.17 15.18 16.35
CA PHE A 126 5.49 15.62 17.71
C PHE A 126 6.40 16.86 17.73
N THR A 127 7.30 17.01 16.75
CA THR A 127 8.19 18.18 16.63
C THR A 127 7.45 19.46 16.22
N PHE A 128 6.27 19.32 15.61
CA PHE A 128 5.36 20.41 15.31
C PHE A 128 4.38 20.70 16.45
N THR A 129 3.95 19.66 17.15
CA THR A 129 2.89 19.74 18.18
C THR A 129 3.45 20.19 19.54
N PHE A 130 4.69 19.84 19.86
CA PHE A 130 5.32 20.14 21.15
C PHE A 130 6.59 20.97 20.95
N PRO A 131 6.61 22.26 21.34
CA PRO A 131 7.77 23.15 21.14
C PRO A 131 9.08 22.62 21.73
N GLY A 132 9.02 21.90 22.86
CA GLY A 132 10.19 21.27 23.49
C GLY A 132 10.85 20.16 22.65
N LEU A 133 10.20 19.69 21.58
CA LEU A 133 10.72 18.67 20.66
C LEU A 133 11.09 19.26 19.29
N ALA A 134 10.98 20.58 19.09
CA ALA A 134 11.21 21.21 17.79
C ALA A 134 12.64 20.98 17.25
N SER A 135 13.63 20.86 18.13
CA SER A 135 15.03 20.58 17.77
C SER A 135 15.23 19.23 17.06
N TYR A 136 14.29 18.28 17.19
CA TYR A 136 14.34 16.97 16.55
C TYR A 136 13.71 16.94 15.14
N ARG A 137 13.26 18.08 14.61
CA ARG A 137 12.57 18.16 13.31
C ARG A 137 13.45 17.63 12.17
N THR A 138 14.69 18.13 12.06
CA THR A 138 15.65 17.68 11.04
C THR A 138 15.94 16.18 11.15
N ALA A 139 16.17 15.69 12.37
CA ALA A 139 16.40 14.28 12.62
C ALA A 139 15.20 13.41 12.20
N SER A 140 13.97 13.89 12.45
CA SER A 140 12.74 13.21 12.04
C SER A 140 12.60 13.19 10.52
N GLY A 141 12.89 14.29 9.82
CA GLY A 141 12.90 14.35 8.35
C GLY A 141 13.95 13.41 7.73
N VAL A 142 15.16 13.40 8.26
CA VAL A 142 16.22 12.46 7.83
C VAL A 142 15.79 11.01 8.06
N LEU A 143 15.13 10.71 9.18
CA LEU A 143 14.63 9.37 9.48
C LEU A 143 13.58 8.91 8.46
N ILE A 144 12.69 9.80 7.99
CA ILE A 144 11.75 9.48 6.88
C ILE A 144 12.54 9.07 5.65
N GLY A 145 13.51 9.88 5.22
CA GLY A 145 14.30 9.60 4.01
C GLY A 145 15.08 8.28 4.10
N VAL A 146 15.81 8.06 5.20
CA VAL A 146 16.63 6.86 5.41
C VAL A 146 15.77 5.60 5.50
N SER A 147 14.66 5.64 6.24
CA SER A 147 13.79 4.47 6.41
C SER A 147 13.05 4.11 5.12
N LEU A 148 12.56 5.09 4.36
CA LEU A 148 11.96 4.86 3.04
C LEU A 148 12.99 4.30 2.06
N PHE A 149 14.19 4.87 2.03
CA PHE A 149 15.28 4.34 1.20
C PHE A 149 15.58 2.88 1.55
N ALA A 150 15.70 2.54 2.84
CA ALA A 150 15.91 1.17 3.28
C ALA A 150 14.76 0.23 2.87
N ALA A 151 13.50 0.66 2.98
CA ALA A 151 12.33 -0.12 2.57
C ALA A 151 12.27 -0.35 1.05
N VAL A 152 12.70 0.65 0.25
CA VAL A 152 12.83 0.53 -1.21
C VAL A 152 13.94 -0.44 -1.57
N ILE A 153 15.12 -0.34 -0.96
CA ILE A 153 16.22 -1.31 -1.16
C ILE A 153 15.77 -2.72 -0.80
N TYR A 154 15.06 -2.89 0.32
CA TYR A 154 14.50 -4.18 0.70
C TYR A 154 13.52 -4.73 -0.35
N THR A 155 12.71 -3.86 -0.96
CA THR A 155 11.81 -4.24 -2.06
C THR A 155 12.59 -4.72 -3.28
N PHE A 156 13.67 -4.03 -3.67
CA PHE A 156 14.56 -4.50 -4.73
C PHE A 156 15.19 -5.86 -4.41
N VAL A 157 15.59 -6.10 -3.16
CA VAL A 157 16.12 -7.41 -2.72
C VAL A 157 15.08 -8.52 -2.81
N LEU A 158 13.80 -8.24 -2.51
CA LEU A 158 12.74 -9.23 -2.66
C LEU A 158 12.46 -9.52 -4.14
N LEU A 159 12.33 -8.47 -4.95
CA LEU A 159 12.04 -8.60 -6.39
C LEU A 159 13.20 -9.22 -7.17
N SER A 160 14.46 -9.02 -6.77
CA SER A 160 15.61 -9.64 -7.44
C SER A 160 15.64 -11.17 -7.29
N ARG A 161 14.93 -11.72 -6.31
CA ARG A 161 14.77 -13.17 -6.10
C ARG A 161 13.61 -13.76 -6.88
N TRP A 162 12.74 -12.90 -7.45
CA TRP A 162 11.54 -13.33 -8.15
C TRP A 162 11.79 -14.25 -9.35
N PRO A 163 12.79 -14.01 -10.23
CA PRO A 163 13.07 -14.92 -11.34
C PRO A 163 13.36 -16.36 -10.88
N LYS A 164 14.15 -16.51 -9.81
CA LYS A 164 14.46 -17.81 -9.23
C LYS A 164 13.21 -18.49 -8.65
N GLN A 165 12.34 -17.74 -7.98
CA GLN A 165 11.07 -18.29 -7.47
C GLN A 165 10.15 -18.75 -8.59
N MET A 166 10.14 -18.05 -9.72
CA MET A 166 9.40 -18.45 -10.91
C MET A 166 9.92 -19.75 -11.53
N GLU A 167 11.25 -19.96 -11.56
CA GLU A 167 11.86 -21.22 -12.02
C GLU A 167 11.45 -22.42 -11.15
N GLU A 168 11.23 -22.21 -9.86
CA GLU A 168 10.77 -23.24 -8.92
C GLU A 168 9.27 -23.59 -9.08
N MET A 169 8.51 -22.80 -9.87
CA MET A 169 7.08 -22.99 -10.15
C MET A 169 6.87 -23.26 -11.66
N PRO A 170 7.15 -24.47 -12.15
CA PRO A 170 7.09 -24.77 -13.59
C PRO A 170 5.65 -24.65 -14.11
N THR A 171 5.48 -23.94 -15.23
CA THR A 171 4.19 -23.74 -15.92
C THR A 171 3.50 -25.08 -16.23
N ASP A 172 2.22 -25.21 -15.89
CA ASP A 172 1.39 -26.37 -16.24
C ASP A 172 0.72 -26.22 -17.62
N ASP A 173 0.02 -27.27 -18.08
CA ASP A 173 -0.66 -27.26 -19.38
C ASP A 173 -1.84 -26.28 -19.42
N ASP A 174 -2.51 -26.06 -18.30
CA ASP A 174 -3.60 -25.09 -18.18
C ASP A 174 -3.05 -23.66 -18.33
N GLU A 175 -1.96 -23.32 -17.65
CA GLU A 175 -1.28 -22.03 -17.78
C GLU A 175 -0.75 -21.82 -19.20
N ARG A 176 -0.16 -22.85 -19.82
CA ARG A 176 0.23 -22.79 -21.25
C ARG A 176 -0.95 -22.50 -22.16
N THR A 177 -2.10 -23.14 -21.92
CA THR A 177 -3.33 -22.93 -22.69
C THR A 177 -3.85 -21.50 -22.52
N ARG A 178 -3.86 -20.98 -21.29
CA ARG A 178 -4.19 -19.58 -20.98
C ARG A 178 -3.24 -18.61 -21.68
N GLN A 179 -1.93 -18.84 -21.61
CA GLN A 179 -0.93 -17.98 -22.25
C GLN A 179 -1.13 -17.91 -23.77
N LYS A 180 -1.50 -19.03 -24.41
CA LYS A 180 -1.87 -19.05 -25.83
C LYS A 180 -3.14 -18.27 -26.12
N HIS A 181 -4.16 -18.42 -25.27
CA HIS A 181 -5.45 -17.72 -25.43
C HIS A 181 -5.29 -16.20 -25.32
N PHE A 182 -4.66 -15.72 -24.25
CA PHE A 182 -4.51 -14.28 -24.02
C PHE A 182 -3.46 -13.65 -24.94
N GLY A 183 -2.52 -14.46 -25.46
CA GLY A 183 -1.47 -14.02 -26.38
C GLY A 183 -0.84 -12.72 -25.92
N ALA A 184 -0.57 -11.82 -26.87
CA ALA A 184 -0.24 -10.37 -26.81
C ALA A 184 -0.88 -9.48 -25.72
N GLY A 185 -2.14 -9.80 -25.39
CA GLY A 185 -3.13 -8.78 -25.04
C GLY A 185 -3.30 -8.50 -23.55
N ALA A 186 -2.79 -9.38 -22.69
CA ALA A 186 -2.88 -9.25 -21.24
C ALA A 186 -1.53 -8.81 -20.65
N GLY A 187 -1.37 -7.52 -20.32
CA GLY A 187 -0.13 -7.04 -19.68
C GLY A 187 -0.11 -5.60 -19.17
N MET A 188 -1.26 -4.92 -19.14
CA MET A 188 -1.36 -3.52 -18.72
C MET A 188 -1.92 -3.36 -17.29
N GLY A 189 -1.92 -4.43 -16.47
CA GLY A 189 -2.41 -4.43 -15.10
C GLY A 189 -3.92 -4.74 -14.97
N PHE A 190 -4.70 -4.48 -16.01
CA PHE A 190 -6.10 -4.89 -16.11
C PHE A 190 -6.40 -5.51 -17.48
N TYR A 191 -7.29 -6.49 -17.50
CA TYR A 191 -7.88 -7.06 -18.71
C TYR A 191 -9.38 -7.31 -18.48
N ASN A 192 -10.13 -7.66 -19.52
CA ASN A 192 -11.57 -7.89 -19.40
C ASN A 192 -11.94 -9.14 -20.20
N GLU A 193 -12.08 -10.27 -19.50
CA GLU A 193 -12.49 -11.54 -20.09
C GLU A 193 -13.54 -12.22 -19.20
N PRO A 194 -14.85 -12.11 -19.51
CA PRO A 194 -15.92 -12.71 -18.73
C PRO A 194 -15.86 -14.24 -18.64
N ASP A 195 -15.30 -14.91 -19.65
CA ASP A 195 -15.21 -16.37 -19.68
C ASP A 195 -13.95 -16.93 -19.01
N ASP A 196 -13.07 -16.08 -18.48
CA ASP A 196 -11.91 -16.50 -17.69
C ASP A 196 -12.30 -16.80 -16.23
N PRO A 197 -12.13 -18.04 -15.73
CA PRO A 197 -12.45 -18.37 -14.35
C PRO A 197 -11.51 -17.75 -13.31
N MET A 198 -10.39 -17.14 -13.71
CA MET A 198 -9.46 -16.47 -12.82
C MET A 198 -9.74 -14.95 -12.72
N VAL A 199 -9.54 -14.41 -11.52
CA VAL A 199 -9.64 -12.96 -11.25
C VAL A 199 -8.32 -12.22 -11.38
N THR A 200 -7.21 -12.94 -11.28
CA THR A 200 -5.87 -12.40 -11.46
C THR A 200 -4.89 -13.50 -11.82
N TRP A 201 -3.83 -13.11 -12.51
CA TRP A 201 -2.71 -13.98 -12.84
C TRP A 201 -1.46 -13.14 -13.12
N VAL A 202 -0.30 -13.78 -13.21
CA VAL A 202 0.93 -13.11 -13.65
C VAL A 202 0.90 -12.99 -15.17
N SER A 203 1.12 -11.77 -15.68
CA SER A 203 1.12 -11.52 -17.12
C SER A 203 2.22 -12.31 -17.84
N PRO A 204 1.93 -12.92 -19.00
CA PRO A 204 2.97 -13.54 -19.83
C PRO A 204 3.99 -12.53 -20.39
N PHE A 205 3.63 -11.25 -20.56
CA PHE A 205 4.58 -10.21 -21.04
C PHE A 205 5.41 -9.60 -19.93
N ASN A 206 4.80 -9.48 -18.75
CA ASN A 206 5.44 -8.84 -17.62
C ASN A 206 5.29 -9.71 -16.39
N GLN A 207 6.24 -10.63 -16.24
CA GLN A 207 6.30 -11.53 -15.10
C GLN A 207 6.50 -10.79 -13.77
N GLY A 208 6.86 -9.50 -13.78
CA GLY A 208 6.98 -8.66 -12.58
C GLY A 208 5.66 -8.01 -12.15
N LYS A 209 4.53 -8.32 -12.79
CA LYS A 209 3.22 -7.74 -12.48
C LYS A 209 2.12 -8.80 -12.48
N VAL A 210 1.07 -8.52 -11.70
CA VAL A 210 -0.20 -9.23 -11.80
C VAL A 210 -1.17 -8.42 -12.64
N ASP A 211 -1.93 -9.10 -13.47
CA ASP A 211 -3.06 -8.53 -14.19
C ASP A 211 -4.36 -8.88 -13.45
N LEU A 212 -5.30 -7.94 -13.41
CA LEU A 212 -6.60 -8.11 -12.75
C LEU A 212 -7.74 -8.14 -13.78
N ASN A 213 -8.62 -9.14 -13.67
CA ASN A 213 -9.74 -9.29 -14.59
C ASN A 213 -10.92 -8.39 -14.21
N TRP A 214 -11.07 -7.27 -14.91
CA TRP A 214 -12.13 -6.30 -14.74
C TRP A 214 -13.53 -6.83 -15.08
N ALA A 215 -13.66 -7.99 -15.73
CA ALA A 215 -14.97 -8.60 -15.94
C ALA A 215 -15.67 -8.90 -14.60
N HIS A 216 -14.88 -9.26 -13.58
CA HIS A 216 -15.37 -9.88 -12.35
C HIS A 216 -15.61 -8.88 -11.22
N ALA A 217 -16.72 -9.07 -10.50
CA ALA A 217 -17.12 -8.22 -9.37
C ALA A 217 -16.04 -8.04 -8.28
N PRO A 218 -15.24 -9.06 -7.89
CA PRO A 218 -14.22 -8.91 -6.86
C PRO A 218 -13.15 -7.87 -7.23
N VAL A 219 -12.77 -7.78 -8.51
CA VAL A 219 -11.78 -6.81 -8.98
C VAL A 219 -12.38 -5.40 -8.98
N LYS A 220 -13.63 -5.25 -9.43
CA LYS A 220 -14.36 -3.97 -9.38
C LYS A 220 -14.51 -3.44 -7.94
N GLN A 221 -14.86 -4.33 -7.01
CA GLN A 221 -14.97 -4.01 -5.58
C GLN A 221 -13.63 -3.57 -5.00
N TYR A 222 -12.56 -4.31 -5.28
CA TYR A 222 -11.20 -3.94 -4.88
C TYR A 222 -10.81 -2.56 -5.41
N ALA A 223 -10.99 -2.32 -6.71
CA ALA A 223 -10.64 -1.05 -7.33
C ALA A 223 -11.44 0.12 -6.76
N LEU A 224 -12.72 -0.08 -6.46
CA LEU A 224 -13.56 0.92 -5.80
C LEU A 224 -13.03 1.27 -4.40
N VAL A 225 -12.65 0.28 -3.59
CA VAL A 225 -12.07 0.51 -2.26
C VAL A 225 -10.78 1.32 -2.36
N VAL A 226 -9.88 0.96 -3.27
CA VAL A 226 -8.63 1.70 -3.49
C VAL A 226 -8.91 3.13 -3.93
N LEU A 227 -9.84 3.33 -4.87
CA LEU A 227 -10.21 4.66 -5.36
C LEU A 227 -10.79 5.53 -4.23
N VAL A 228 -11.70 4.99 -3.42
CA VAL A 228 -12.28 5.72 -2.28
C VAL A 228 -11.21 6.10 -1.27
N LEU A 229 -10.28 5.20 -0.95
CA LEU A 229 -9.18 5.49 -0.03
C LEU A 229 -8.20 6.53 -0.61
N LEU A 230 -7.91 6.46 -1.90
CA LEU A 230 -7.08 7.46 -2.58
C LEU A 230 -7.73 8.84 -2.53
N VAL A 231 -9.02 8.94 -2.85
CA VAL A 231 -9.79 10.18 -2.71
C VAL A 231 -9.78 10.67 -1.27
N ALA A 232 -9.96 9.78 -0.28
CA ALA A 232 -9.91 10.16 1.13
C ALA A 232 -8.54 10.73 1.53
N VAL A 233 -7.44 10.09 1.14
CA VAL A 233 -6.07 10.58 1.39
C VAL A 233 -5.84 11.95 0.74
N CYS A 234 -6.34 12.17 -0.49
CA CYS A 234 -6.13 13.42 -1.20
C CYS A 234 -7.05 14.55 -0.73
N VAL A 235 -8.28 14.28 -0.30
CA VAL A 235 -9.31 15.31 -0.07
C VAL A 235 -9.49 15.63 1.42
N VAL A 236 -9.45 14.62 2.31
CA VAL A 236 -9.71 14.82 3.75
C VAL A 236 -8.77 15.86 4.39
N PRO A 237 -7.46 15.93 4.07
CA PRO A 237 -6.58 16.98 4.59
C PRO A 237 -7.08 18.40 4.38
N PHE A 238 -7.69 18.70 3.22
CA PHE A 238 -8.19 20.03 2.89
C PHE A 238 -9.55 20.35 3.50
N LEU A 239 -10.28 19.32 3.95
CA LEU A 239 -11.57 19.49 4.62
C LEU A 239 -11.43 19.55 6.14
N ALA A 240 -10.34 18.99 6.68
CA ALA A 240 -10.11 18.83 8.11
C ALA A 240 -9.22 19.93 8.71
N LEU A 241 -8.45 20.65 7.89
CA LEU A 241 -7.57 21.77 8.26
C LEU A 241 -8.09 23.07 7.66
#